data_AF-A0A2V8Q300-F1
#
_entry.id   AF-A0A2V8Q300-F1
#
_cell.length_a   1.000
_cell.length_b   1.000
_cell.length_c   1.000
_cell.angle_alpha   90.00
_cell.angle_beta   90.00
_cell.angle_gamma   90.00
#
_symmetry.space_group_name_H-M   'P 1'
#
loop_
_entity.id
_entity.type
_entity.pdbx_description
1 polymer ?
#
loop_
_entity_poly.entity_id
_entity_poly.type
_entity_poly.pdbx_seq_one_letter_code
_entity_poly.pdbx_strand_id
1 'polypeptide(L)'
;MYYSSTQNVNVLKLGKLSRIAIFIICGLLLSHTRLADGASRLTEMEILNSPPQRAPASIIKQYSCLPKDVRADDTVSYGFKGRLAVTVENRLTEMKARCQKGRLVDSKGREIRFFHLSCWGNPPENYQEIRRRETAELARLKKRYTVIEFGCNPMIQ
;
A
#
# COMPACT_ATOMS: atom_id res chain seq x y z
N MET A 1 71.71 -10.80 -35.30
CA MET A 1 72.00 -9.46 -34.75
C MET A 1 71.61 -9.45 -33.29
N TYR A 2 72.55 -9.02 -32.45
CA TYR A 2 72.50 -9.01 -30.99
C TYR A 2 72.03 -7.64 -30.46
N TYR A 3 71.71 -7.62 -29.15
CA TYR A 3 71.65 -6.51 -28.19
C TYR A 3 70.37 -5.66 -28.00
N SER A 4 69.60 -6.10 -26.99
CA SER A 4 69.24 -5.41 -25.72
C SER A 4 69.50 -3.90 -25.59
N SER A 5 68.50 -3.15 -25.09
CA SER A 5 68.69 -2.34 -23.87
C SER A 5 67.37 -2.01 -23.18
N THR A 6 67.36 -2.32 -21.89
CA THR A 6 66.38 -2.03 -20.85
C THR A 6 66.41 -0.57 -20.41
N GLN A 7 65.26 0.00 -20.03
CA GLN A 7 65.20 0.95 -18.92
C GLN A 7 64.09 0.56 -17.95
N ASN A 8 64.53 0.11 -16.77
CA ASN A 8 63.76 0.03 -15.54
C ASN A 8 63.82 1.39 -14.84
N VAL A 9 62.70 1.88 -14.34
CA VAL A 9 62.65 2.69 -13.12
C VAL A 9 61.46 2.24 -12.30
N ASN A 10 61.78 1.57 -11.19
CA ASN A 10 60.87 1.14 -10.14
C ASN A 10 60.47 2.33 -9.28
N VAL A 11 59.19 2.45 -8.93
CA VAL A 11 58.77 2.87 -7.57
C VAL A 11 57.51 2.09 -7.19
N LEU A 12 57.62 1.31 -6.11
CA LEU A 12 56.53 0.62 -5.42
C LEU A 12 55.37 1.56 -5.06
N LYS A 13 54.13 1.09 -5.17
CA LYS A 13 53.14 1.28 -4.10
C LYS A 13 52.00 0.25 -4.13
N LEU A 14 52.20 -0.73 -3.25
CA LEU A 14 51.26 -1.44 -2.38
C LEU A 14 49.76 -1.09 -2.47
N GLY A 15 48.94 -2.12 -2.73
CA GLY A 15 47.48 -2.17 -2.55
C GLY A 15 46.84 -3.10 -3.59
N LYS A 16 46.71 -4.44 -3.44
CA LYS A 16 45.94 -5.19 -2.42
C LYS A 16 44.55 -4.54 -2.20
N LEU A 17 43.39 -5.14 -2.44
CA LEU A 17 42.98 -6.54 -2.41
C LEU A 17 41.68 -6.72 -3.20
N SER A 18 41.51 -7.93 -3.70
CA SER A 18 40.30 -8.49 -4.31
C SER A 18 39.00 -8.06 -3.59
N ARG A 19 37.98 -7.73 -4.39
CA ARG A 19 36.61 -7.32 -3.99
C ARG A 19 35.89 -8.30 -3.06
N ILE A 20 36.48 -9.47 -2.80
CA ILE A 20 36.00 -10.50 -1.90
C ILE A 20 36.20 -10.11 -0.42
N ALA A 21 37.20 -9.26 -0.08
CA ALA A 21 37.45 -8.85 1.30
C ALA A 21 36.41 -7.86 1.87
N ILE A 22 35.63 -7.19 1.02
CA ILE A 22 34.61 -6.20 1.43
C ILE A 22 33.31 -6.89 1.90
N PHE A 23 33.01 -8.10 1.40
CA PHE A 23 31.80 -8.82 1.78
C PHE A 23 31.90 -9.54 3.14
N ILE A 24 33.11 -9.90 3.58
CA ILE A 24 33.28 -10.63 4.87
C ILE A 24 33.19 -9.69 6.08
N ILE A 25 33.50 -8.39 5.93
CA ILE A 25 33.45 -7.42 7.04
C ILE A 25 32.03 -6.87 7.29
N CYS A 26 31.14 -6.89 6.29
CA CYS A 26 29.77 -6.38 6.44
C CYS A 26 28.76 -7.46 6.86
N GLY A 27 29.05 -8.75 6.62
CA GLY A 27 28.18 -9.88 7.02
C GLY A 27 28.27 -10.29 8.49
N LEU A 28 29.29 -9.83 9.23
CA LEU A 28 29.55 -10.24 10.62
C LEU A 28 29.07 -9.21 11.67
N LEU A 29 28.42 -8.11 11.27
CA LEU A 29 27.95 -7.06 12.19
C LEU A 29 26.42 -6.94 12.32
N LEU A 30 25.63 -7.88 11.79
CA LEU A 30 24.15 -7.87 11.92
C LEU A 30 23.55 -9.09 12.64
N SER A 31 24.37 -9.95 13.25
CA SER A 31 23.89 -11.22 13.83
C SER A 31 23.98 -11.34 15.35
N HIS A 32 24.14 -10.23 16.09
CA HIS A 32 24.13 -10.28 17.56
C HIS A 32 23.29 -9.17 18.18
N THR A 33 21.97 -9.39 18.24
CA THR A 33 21.17 -8.91 19.37
C THR A 33 20.00 -9.85 19.66
N ARG A 34 20.18 -10.57 20.77
CA ARG A 34 19.16 -10.97 21.76
C ARG A 34 18.24 -12.16 21.40
N LEU A 35 18.79 -13.35 21.66
CA LEU A 35 18.06 -14.42 22.34
C LEU A 35 17.86 -13.97 23.81
N ALA A 36 16.61 -13.80 24.22
CA ALA A 36 16.22 -13.80 25.62
C ALA A 36 14.83 -14.44 25.73
N ASP A 37 14.82 -15.45 26.58
CA ASP A 37 13.76 -16.38 26.91
C ASP A 37 12.50 -15.68 27.42
N GLY A 38 11.34 -16.23 27.09
CA GLY A 38 10.05 -15.63 27.41
C GLY A 38 8.91 -16.60 27.20
N ALA A 39 9.03 -17.81 27.78
CA ALA A 39 7.90 -18.68 27.99
C ALA A 39 6.82 -17.95 28.82
N SER A 40 5.64 -17.77 28.24
CA SER A 40 4.42 -17.61 29.02
C SER A 40 3.30 -18.38 28.35
N ARG A 41 2.90 -19.43 29.07
CA ARG A 41 1.75 -20.28 28.82
C ARG A 41 0.46 -19.47 28.81
N LEU A 42 -0.46 -19.94 27.97
CA LEU A 42 -1.89 -20.16 28.23
C LEU A 42 -2.59 -19.18 29.18
N THR A 43 -3.42 -18.35 28.60
CA THR A 43 -4.80 -18.08 29.06
C THR A 43 -5.61 -18.05 27.77
N GLU A 44 -6.13 -19.18 27.32
CA GLU A 44 -7.43 -19.73 27.74
C GLU A 44 -8.50 -18.65 27.88
N MET A 45 -9.28 -18.57 26.80
CA MET A 45 -10.71 -18.31 26.74
C MET A 45 -11.27 -16.95 27.19
N GLU A 46 -12.27 -16.57 26.39
CA GLU A 46 -13.41 -15.73 26.76
C GLU A 46 -13.33 -14.26 26.34
N ILE A 47 -13.60 -14.00 25.05
CA ILE A 47 -14.50 -12.91 24.66
C ILE A 47 -15.43 -13.41 23.56
N LEU A 48 -16.35 -14.30 23.94
CA LEU A 48 -17.65 -14.38 23.27
C LEU A 48 -18.51 -13.31 23.97
N ASN A 49 -19.11 -12.38 23.20
CA ASN A 49 -19.99 -11.29 23.64
C ASN A 49 -19.37 -9.88 23.85
N SER A 50 -18.50 -9.42 22.93
CA SER A 50 -18.29 -7.97 22.77
C SER A 50 -19.10 -7.44 21.56
N PRO A 51 -19.90 -6.36 21.72
CA PRO A 51 -20.45 -5.58 20.61
C PRO A 51 -19.33 -5.13 19.67
N PRO A 52 -19.58 -4.91 18.36
CA PRO A 52 -18.53 -4.51 17.43
C PRO A 52 -17.87 -3.24 17.96
N GLN A 53 -16.62 -3.39 18.41
CA GLN A 53 -15.85 -2.32 19.01
C GLN A 53 -15.62 -1.27 17.93
N ARG A 54 -16.40 -0.19 18.02
CA ARG A 54 -16.17 1.05 17.30
C ARG A 54 -14.74 1.47 17.63
N ALA A 55 -13.86 1.41 16.63
CA ALA A 55 -12.45 1.77 16.77
C ALA A 55 -12.31 3.17 17.41
N PRO A 56 -11.31 3.39 18.28
CA PRO A 56 -11.16 4.64 19.00
C PRO A 56 -10.93 5.80 18.04
N ALA A 57 -11.54 6.94 18.35
CA ALA A 57 -11.57 8.18 17.57
C ALA A 57 -10.20 8.87 17.35
N SER A 58 -9.07 8.19 17.58
CA SER A 58 -7.72 8.75 17.44
C SER A 58 -7.05 8.52 16.07
N ILE A 59 -7.67 7.73 15.17
CA ILE A 59 -7.18 7.53 13.79
C ILE A 59 -7.74 8.58 12.81
N ILE A 60 -8.58 9.50 13.28
CA ILE A 60 -9.35 10.45 12.43
C ILE A 60 -8.47 11.51 11.71
N LYS A 61 -7.17 11.60 12.01
CA LYS A 61 -6.27 12.62 11.40
C LYS A 61 -5.46 12.17 10.18
N GLN A 62 -5.60 10.94 9.67
CA GLN A 62 -4.64 10.44 8.69
C GLN A 62 -4.77 11.06 7.28
N TYR A 63 -5.95 11.55 6.90
CA TYR A 63 -6.21 12.07 5.54
C TYR A 63 -6.99 13.40 5.53
N SER A 64 -6.35 14.50 5.95
CA SER A 64 -6.96 15.85 5.96
C SER A 64 -7.30 16.42 4.57
N CYS A 65 -6.79 15.82 3.50
CA CYS A 65 -7.03 16.19 2.11
C CYS A 65 -8.11 15.34 1.41
N LEU A 66 -8.90 14.58 2.17
CA LEU A 66 -10.05 13.88 1.61
C LEU A 66 -11.07 14.89 1.03
N PRO A 67 -11.72 14.57 -0.11
CA PRO A 67 -12.86 15.33 -0.60
C PRO A 67 -13.95 15.44 0.47
N LYS A 68 -14.70 16.56 0.48
CA LYS A 68 -15.72 16.83 1.51
C LYS A 68 -16.87 15.82 1.50
N ASP A 69 -17.11 15.19 0.36
CA ASP A 69 -18.14 14.20 0.09
C ASP A 69 -17.68 12.76 0.38
N VAL A 70 -16.44 12.55 0.82
CA VAL A 70 -15.88 11.22 1.11
C VAL A 70 -15.35 11.17 2.53
N ARG A 71 -15.82 10.19 3.30
CA ARG A 71 -15.35 9.92 4.66
C ARG A 71 -14.44 8.69 4.70
N ALA A 72 -13.53 8.67 5.67
CA ALA A 72 -12.60 7.56 5.85
C ALA A 72 -13.31 6.24 6.22
N ASP A 73 -14.43 6.33 6.94
CA ASP A 73 -15.25 5.20 7.37
C ASP A 73 -16.26 4.71 6.30
N ASP A 74 -16.35 5.38 5.15
CA ASP A 74 -17.27 4.95 4.09
C ASP A 74 -16.85 3.58 3.54
N THR A 75 -17.83 2.72 3.27
CA THR A 75 -17.60 1.37 2.74
C THR A 75 -17.42 1.43 1.22
N VAL A 76 -16.28 0.94 0.73
CA VAL A 76 -15.98 0.86 -0.72
C VAL A 76 -16.24 -0.53 -1.28
N SER A 77 -16.11 -1.58 -0.46
CA SER A 77 -16.45 -2.95 -0.84
C SER A 77 -17.18 -3.64 0.29
N TYR A 78 -18.36 -4.16 -0.01
CA TYR A 78 -19.15 -4.94 0.94
C TYR A 78 -18.59 -6.36 1.00
N GLY A 79 -18.35 -6.83 2.22
CA GLY A 79 -17.89 -8.19 2.47
C GLY A 79 -19.00 -9.21 2.19
N PHE A 80 -18.62 -10.41 1.76
CA PHE A 80 -19.55 -11.53 1.58
C PHE A 80 -18.95 -12.81 2.16
N LYS A 81 -19.79 -13.68 2.75
CA LYS A 81 -19.40 -14.99 3.30
C LYS A 81 -18.16 -14.95 4.20
N GLY A 82 -18.24 -14.17 5.28
CA GLY A 82 -17.16 -14.07 6.29
C GLY A 82 -16.00 -13.15 5.92
N ARG A 83 -16.01 -12.52 4.74
CA ARG A 83 -15.08 -11.41 4.44
C ARG A 83 -15.57 -10.13 5.07
N LEU A 84 -14.65 -9.36 5.66
CA LEU A 84 -14.95 -8.05 6.23
C LEU A 84 -15.19 -7.02 5.11
N ALA A 85 -16.03 -6.03 5.40
CA ALA A 85 -16.18 -4.86 4.55
C ALA A 85 -14.86 -4.07 4.51
N VAL A 86 -14.58 -3.48 3.34
CA VAL A 86 -13.41 -2.63 3.14
C VAL A 86 -13.88 -1.18 3.12
N THR A 87 -13.27 -0.35 3.95
CA THR A 87 -13.53 1.10 4.01
C THR A 87 -12.57 1.88 3.12
N VAL A 88 -12.88 3.16 2.90
CA VAL A 88 -11.95 4.11 2.27
C VAL A 88 -10.61 4.12 3.00
N GLU A 89 -10.62 4.17 4.34
CA GLU A 89 -9.41 4.16 5.15
C GLU A 89 -8.55 2.91 4.91
N ASN A 90 -9.17 1.73 4.89
CA ASN A 90 -8.46 0.47 4.61
C ASN A 90 -7.76 0.54 3.25
N ARG A 91 -8.47 1.05 2.24
CA ARG A 91 -7.96 1.14 0.86
C ARG A 91 -6.84 2.17 0.72
N LEU A 92 -6.97 3.31 1.38
CA LEU A 92 -5.94 4.36 1.40
C LEU A 92 -4.68 3.87 2.13
N THR A 93 -4.85 3.17 3.24
CA THR A 93 -3.73 2.58 3.98
C THR A 93 -3.01 1.52 3.16
N GLU A 94 -3.75 0.63 2.47
CA GLU A 94 -3.20 -0.38 1.55
C GLU A 94 -2.35 0.27 0.44
N MET A 95 -2.83 1.37 -0.14
CA MET A 95 -2.12 2.12 -1.18
C MET A 95 -0.95 2.97 -0.67
N LYS A 96 -0.78 3.04 0.66
CA LYS A 96 0.11 3.98 1.36
C LYS A 96 -0.14 5.42 0.92
N ALA A 97 -1.41 5.79 0.87
CA ALA A 97 -1.85 7.10 0.43
C ALA A 97 -1.35 8.19 1.36
N ARG A 98 -1.18 9.39 0.82
CA ARG A 98 -0.75 10.57 1.58
C ARG A 98 -1.27 11.85 0.94
N CYS A 99 -1.35 12.89 1.75
CA CYS A 99 -1.65 14.23 1.27
C CYS A 99 -0.37 14.89 0.74
N GLN A 100 -0.38 15.32 -0.52
CA GLN A 100 0.70 16.05 -1.15
C GLN A 100 0.16 17.30 -1.84
N LYS A 101 0.57 18.49 -1.38
CA LYS A 101 0.11 19.79 -1.89
C LYS A 101 -1.43 19.89 -1.94
N GLY A 102 -2.10 19.43 -0.88
CA GLY A 102 -3.57 19.42 -0.78
C GLY A 102 -4.29 18.36 -1.62
N ARG A 103 -3.56 17.48 -2.33
CA ARG A 103 -4.15 16.37 -3.10
C ARG A 103 -3.87 15.03 -2.42
N LEU A 104 -4.82 14.12 -2.49
CA LEU A 104 -4.64 12.74 -2.05
C LEU A 104 -3.93 11.94 -3.16
N VAL A 105 -2.78 11.36 -2.85
CA VAL A 105 -1.96 10.61 -3.82
C VAL A 105 -1.58 9.24 -3.27
N ASP A 106 -1.36 8.27 -4.16
CA ASP A 106 -0.88 6.94 -3.80
C ASP A 106 0.65 6.89 -3.58
N SER A 107 1.17 5.72 -3.21
CA SER A 107 2.61 5.49 -3.06
C SER A 107 3.46 5.82 -4.29
N LYS A 108 2.88 5.78 -5.49
CA LYS A 108 3.53 6.09 -6.78
C LYS A 108 3.38 7.57 -7.15
N GLY A 109 2.69 8.37 -6.33
CA GLY A 109 2.43 9.78 -6.58
C GLY A 109 1.30 10.05 -7.58
N ARG A 110 0.49 9.05 -7.94
CA ARG A 110 -0.71 9.26 -8.76
C ARG A 110 -1.82 9.80 -7.86
N GLU A 111 -2.52 10.82 -8.33
CA GLU A 111 -3.69 11.35 -7.62
C GLU A 111 -4.78 10.29 -7.52
N ILE A 112 -5.35 10.17 -6.32
CA ILE A 112 -6.43 9.24 -6.00
C ILE A 112 -7.75 9.96 -6.24
N ARG A 113 -8.64 9.35 -7.02
CA ARG A 113 -9.99 9.81 -7.28
C ARG A 113 -10.99 8.76 -6.80
N PHE A 114 -12.17 9.22 -6.42
CA PHE A 114 -13.27 8.37 -5.98
C PHE A 114 -14.33 8.30 -7.09
N PHE A 115 -14.87 7.12 -7.32
CA PHE A 115 -15.88 6.90 -8.36
C PHE A 115 -17.04 6.08 -7.79
N HIS A 116 -18.26 6.61 -7.93
CA HIS A 116 -19.47 5.96 -7.48
C HIS A 116 -20.15 5.29 -8.68
N LEU A 117 -20.33 3.97 -8.60
CA LEU A 117 -21.11 3.23 -9.58
C LEU A 117 -22.60 3.38 -9.25
N SER A 118 -23.44 3.55 -10.27
CA SER A 118 -24.87 3.49 -10.07
C SER A 118 -25.30 2.07 -9.71
N CYS A 119 -26.11 1.96 -8.66
CA CYS A 119 -26.64 0.71 -8.15
C CYS A 119 -28.16 0.82 -8.07
N TRP A 120 -28.85 -0.24 -8.47
CA TRP A 120 -30.31 -0.25 -8.58
C TRP A 120 -30.85 -1.56 -8.04
N GLY A 121 -31.92 -1.51 -7.25
CA GLY A 121 -32.76 -2.68 -6.96
C GLY A 121 -33.74 -2.94 -8.11
N ASN A 122 -34.36 -1.88 -8.62
CA ASN A 122 -35.09 -1.90 -9.89
C ASN A 122 -34.39 -0.98 -10.90
N PRO A 123 -33.71 -1.51 -11.92
CA PRO A 123 -32.97 -0.69 -12.87
C PRO A 123 -33.89 0.18 -13.73
N PRO A 124 -33.49 1.40 -14.10
CA PRO A 124 -34.24 2.23 -15.04
C PRO A 124 -34.22 1.61 -16.45
N GLU A 125 -35.15 2.01 -17.31
CA GLU A 125 -35.24 1.50 -18.69
C GLU A 125 -33.92 1.68 -19.47
N ASN A 126 -33.22 2.79 -19.23
CA ASN A 126 -31.95 3.11 -19.87
C ASN A 126 -30.70 2.62 -19.10
N TYR A 127 -30.82 1.68 -18.17
CA TYR A 127 -29.71 1.24 -17.31
C TYR A 127 -28.47 0.78 -18.09
N GLN A 128 -28.67 0.17 -19.27
CA GLN A 128 -27.56 -0.30 -20.10
C GLN A 128 -26.71 0.86 -20.59
N GLU A 129 -27.33 1.97 -20.99
CA GLU A 129 -26.64 3.16 -21.46
C GLU A 129 -25.90 3.85 -20.30
N ILE A 130 -26.51 3.91 -19.12
CA ILE A 130 -25.85 4.42 -17.91
C ILE A 130 -24.60 3.59 -17.60
N ARG A 131 -24.73 2.26 -17.57
CA ARG A 131 -23.60 1.35 -17.32
C ARG A 131 -22.47 1.51 -18.33
N ARG A 132 -22.80 1.68 -19.63
CA ARG A 132 -21.79 1.90 -20.69
C ARG A 132 -21.03 3.20 -20.44
N ARG A 133 -21.74 4.30 -20.14
CA ARG A 133 -21.13 5.60 -19.85
C ARG A 133 -20.22 5.55 -18.63
N GLU A 134 -20.69 4.93 -17.53
CA GLU A 134 -19.90 4.78 -16.31
C GLU A 134 -18.64 3.93 -16.54
N THR A 135 -18.77 2.83 -17.29
CA THR A 135 -17.62 1.97 -17.63
C THR A 135 -16.59 2.72 -18.46
N ALA A 136 -17.04 3.50 -19.46
CA ALA A 136 -16.16 4.31 -20.29
C ALA A 136 -15.45 5.40 -19.49
N GLU A 137 -16.18 6.09 -18.61
CA GLU A 137 -15.61 7.14 -17.75
C GLU A 137 -14.61 6.57 -16.75
N LEU A 138 -14.95 5.46 -16.10
CA LEU A 138 -14.06 4.76 -15.19
C LEU A 138 -12.76 4.33 -15.89
N ALA A 139 -12.87 3.75 -17.09
CA ALA A 139 -11.71 3.38 -17.90
C ALA A 139 -10.85 4.61 -18.26
N ARG A 140 -11.48 5.74 -18.59
CA ARG A 140 -10.79 7.01 -18.87
C ARG A 140 -10.05 7.53 -17.63
N LEU A 141 -10.66 7.47 -16.45
CA LEU A 141 -10.05 7.90 -15.19
C LEU A 141 -8.85 7.04 -14.81
N LYS A 142 -8.98 5.71 -14.89
CA LYS A 142 -7.91 4.75 -14.53
C LYS A 142 -6.61 4.93 -15.35
N LYS A 143 -6.70 5.49 -16.56
CA LYS A 143 -5.51 5.83 -17.38
C LYS A 143 -4.63 6.91 -16.73
N ARG A 144 -5.21 7.86 -15.98
CA ARG A 144 -4.48 9.01 -15.41
C ARG A 144 -4.38 8.96 -13.89
N TYR A 145 -5.41 8.45 -13.24
CA TYR A 145 -5.55 8.46 -11.79
C TYR A 145 -5.54 7.04 -11.21
N THR A 146 -5.24 6.96 -9.92
CA THR A 146 -5.61 5.79 -9.11
C THR A 146 -7.05 5.98 -8.68
N VAL A 147 -7.92 5.02 -8.94
CA VAL A 147 -9.36 5.16 -8.69
C VAL A 147 -9.80 4.21 -7.59
N ILE A 148 -10.47 4.74 -6.58
CA ILE A 148 -11.22 3.96 -5.58
C ILE A 148 -12.67 3.93 -6.03
N GLU A 149 -13.17 2.73 -6.29
CA GLU A 149 -14.54 2.48 -6.73
C GLU A 149 -15.41 2.17 -5.52
N PHE A 150 -16.53 2.86 -5.39
CA PHE A 150 -17.59 2.49 -4.47
C PHE A 150 -18.43 1.40 -5.11
N GLY A 151 -18.35 0.20 -4.55
CA GLY A 151 -19.16 -0.94 -4.96
C GLY A 151 -20.62 -0.80 -4.55
N CYS A 152 -21.48 -1.62 -5.14
CA CYS A 152 -22.89 -1.63 -4.80
C CYS A 152 -23.14 -2.28 -3.45
N ASN A 153 -23.97 -1.61 -2.64
CA ASN A 153 -24.49 -2.19 -1.42
C ASN A 153 -25.40 -3.39 -1.79
N PRO A 154 -25.08 -4.62 -1.34
CA PRO A 154 -25.91 -5.79 -1.63
C PRO A 154 -27.30 -5.70 -1.01
N MET A 155 -27.55 -4.79 -0.05
CA MET A 155 -28.88 -4.57 0.53
C MET A 155 -29.82 -3.74 -0.37
N ILE A 156 -29.31 -3.14 -1.44
CA ILE A 156 -30.10 -2.37 -2.42
C ILE A 156 -30.52 -3.27 -3.61
N GLN A 157 -29.99 -4.50 -3.70
CA GLN A 157 -30.28 -5.47 -4.77
C GLN A 157 -31.49 -6.34 -4.47
#